data_AF-A0A2H0V4J7-F1
#
_entry.id   AF-A0A2H0V4J7-F1
#
_cell.length_a   1.000
_cell.length_b   1.000
_cell.length_c   1.000
_cell.angle_alpha   90.00
_cell.angle_beta   90.00
_cell.angle_gamma   90.00
#
_symmetry.space_group_name_H-M   'P 1'
#
loop_
_entity.id
_entity.type
_entity.pdbx_description
1 polymer ?
#
loop_
_entity_poly.entity_id
_entity_poly.type
_entity_poly.pdbx_seq_one_letter_code
_entity_poly.pdbx_strand_id
1 'polypeptide(L)'
;MTDDRILKVLDEYEVFLRRKEIEPLKAPKCNFPRSKKSTLAHCYDMIQRVRQLLKIDRDEALIRFGFLQGVLWELRIKTIDQLCQDNGLTVKPC
;
A
#
# COMPACT_ATOMS: atom_id res chain seq x y z
N MET A 1 4.15 -11.39 9.74
CA MET A 1 3.00 -10.46 9.81
C MET A 1 1.71 -11.24 9.62
N THR A 2 0.70 -11.00 10.44
CA THR A 2 -0.61 -11.67 10.35
C THR A 2 -1.51 -10.97 9.33
N ASP A 3 -2.51 -11.69 8.82
CA ASP A 3 -3.44 -11.14 7.82
C ASP A 3 -4.28 -9.98 8.41
N ASP A 4 -4.68 -10.07 9.68
CA ASP A 4 -5.36 -8.99 10.40
C ASP A 4 -4.52 -7.71 10.46
N ARG A 5 -3.20 -7.85 10.65
CA ARG A 5 -2.30 -6.69 10.64
C ARG A 5 -2.21 -6.08 9.26
N ILE A 6 -2.17 -6.91 8.20
CA ILE A 6 -2.15 -6.43 6.81
C ILE A 6 -3.43 -5.65 6.52
N LEU A 7 -4.60 -6.20 6.87
CA LEU A 7 -5.88 -5.55 6.69
C LEU A 7 -5.95 -4.20 7.41
N LYS A 8 -5.47 -4.13 8.65
CA LYS A 8 -5.40 -2.88 9.41
C LYS A 8 -4.53 -1.83 8.72
N VAL A 9 -3.34 -2.21 8.23
CA VAL A 9 -2.45 -1.28 7.52
C VAL A 9 -3.09 -0.82 6.19
N LEU A 10 -3.76 -1.71 5.48
CA LEU A 10 -4.50 -1.36 4.26
C LEU A 10 -5.63 -0.36 4.55
N ASP A 11 -6.35 -0.51 5.67
CA ASP A 11 -7.36 0.46 6.11
C ASP A 11 -6.72 1.85 6.35
N GLU A 12 -5.56 1.89 7.02
CA GLU A 12 -4.84 3.14 7.28
C GLU A 12 -4.37 3.81 5.98
N TYR A 13 -3.84 3.03 5.03
CA TYR A 13 -3.42 3.55 3.71
C TYR A 13 -4.62 4.06 2.91
N GLU A 14 -5.74 3.36 2.95
CA GLU A 14 -6.98 3.77 2.29
C GLU A 14 -7.53 5.07 2.88
N VAL A 15 -7.54 5.21 4.21
CA VAL A 15 -7.93 6.47 4.88
C VAL A 15 -7.00 7.62 4.47
N PHE A 16 -5.69 7.38 4.40
CA PHE A 16 -4.73 8.38 3.93
C PHE A 16 -5.04 8.84 2.49
N LEU A 17 -5.30 7.91 1.58
CA LEU A 17 -5.60 8.23 0.18
C LEU A 17 -6.91 9.01 0.03
N ARG A 18 -7.97 8.63 0.76
CA ARG A 18 -9.23 9.38 0.79
C ARG A 18 -9.05 10.81 1.29
N ARG A 19 -8.26 11.00 2.37
CA ARG A 19 -7.95 12.34 2.90
C ARG A 19 -7.15 13.21 1.93
N LYS A 20 -6.51 12.60 0.93
CA LYS A 20 -5.78 13.30 -0.15
C LYS A 20 -6.63 13.49 -1.41
N GLU A 21 -7.93 13.19 -1.34
CA GLU A 21 -8.86 13.28 -2.47
C GLU A 21 -8.36 12.49 -3.69
N ILE A 22 -7.71 11.35 -3.41
CA ILE A 22 -7.26 10.42 -4.43
C ILE A 22 -8.39 9.43 -4.68
N GLU A 23 -8.91 9.47 -5.90
CA GLU A 23 -9.85 8.46 -6.39
C GLU A 23 -9.10 7.24 -6.93
N PRO A 24 -9.63 6.02 -6.75
CA PRO A 24 -9.01 4.82 -7.30
C PRO A 24 -9.05 4.85 -8.83
N LEU A 25 -7.89 4.60 -9.44
CA LEU A 25 -7.78 4.51 -10.89
C LEU A 25 -7.63 3.04 -11.28
N LYS A 26 -8.62 2.50 -11.99
CA LYS A 26 -8.46 1.26 -12.76
C LYS A 26 -7.58 1.56 -13.96
N ALA A 27 -6.27 1.52 -13.75
CA ALA A 27 -5.32 1.92 -14.78
C ALA A 27 -5.27 0.88 -15.92
N PRO A 28 -5.35 1.30 -17.20
CA PRO A 28 -5.11 0.41 -18.33
C PRO A 28 -3.63 -0.02 -18.38
N LYS A 29 -3.37 -1.27 -18.75
CA LYS A 29 -2.05 -1.94 -18.69
C LYS A 29 -0.91 -1.18 -19.39
N CYS A 30 -1.19 -0.31 -20.35
CA CYS A 30 -0.17 0.19 -21.29
C CYS A 30 0.16 1.69 -21.17
N ASN A 31 -0.63 2.50 -20.44
CA ASN A 31 -0.39 3.94 -20.30
C ASN A 31 -0.55 4.37 -18.85
N PHE A 32 0.55 4.26 -18.09
CA PHE A 32 0.60 4.75 -16.72
C PHE A 32 1.08 6.21 -16.70
N PRO A 33 0.23 7.19 -16.33
CA PRO A 33 0.70 8.55 -16.15
C PRO A 33 1.74 8.55 -15.02
N ARG A 34 2.88 9.22 -15.21
CA ARG A 34 4.00 9.26 -14.24
C ARG A 34 3.86 10.37 -13.19
N SER A 35 2.63 10.75 -12.84
CA SER A 35 2.40 11.77 -11.81
C SER A 35 2.28 11.14 -10.43
N LYS A 36 2.65 11.88 -9.37
CA LYS A 36 2.43 11.43 -7.98
C LYS A 36 0.95 11.07 -7.74
N LYS A 37 0.01 11.84 -8.29
CA LYS A 37 -1.43 11.59 -8.15
C LYS A 37 -1.86 10.27 -8.78
N SER A 38 -1.42 9.99 -10.01
CA SER A 38 -1.74 8.73 -10.71
C SER A 38 -1.08 7.52 -10.06
N THR A 39 0.14 7.65 -9.54
CA THR A 39 0.79 6.60 -8.75
C THR A 39 -0.03 6.28 -7.49
N LEU A 40 -0.48 7.30 -6.75
CA LEU A 40 -1.32 7.09 -5.56
C LEU A 40 -2.70 6.51 -5.90
N ALA A 41 -3.29 6.90 -7.03
CA ALA A 41 -4.54 6.33 -7.51
C ALA A 41 -4.40 4.84 -7.85
N HIS A 42 -3.22 4.42 -8.34
CA HIS A 42 -2.89 3.01 -8.53
C HIS A 42 -2.77 2.25 -7.23
N CYS A 43 -2.07 2.84 -6.24
CA CYS A 43 -1.98 2.25 -4.92
C CYS A 43 -3.36 2.00 -4.32
N TYR A 44 -4.32 2.92 -4.55
CA TYR A 44 -5.68 2.73 -4.08
C TYR A 44 -6.34 1.48 -4.69
N ASP A 45 -6.29 1.30 -6.02
CA ASP A 45 -6.79 0.08 -6.67
C ASP A 45 -6.08 -1.18 -6.13
N MET A 46 -4.76 -1.11 -5.93
CA MET A 46 -3.96 -2.21 -5.43
C MET A 46 -4.35 -2.62 -3.99
N ILE A 47 -4.78 -1.70 -3.13
CA ILE A 47 -5.28 -2.02 -1.78
C ILE A 47 -6.43 -3.04 -1.86
N GLN A 48 -7.40 -2.81 -2.75
CA GLN A 48 -8.54 -3.72 -2.91
C GLN A 48 -8.09 -5.08 -3.45
N ARG A 49 -7.10 -5.08 -4.36
CA ARG A 49 -6.53 -6.32 -4.90
C ARG A 49 -5.79 -7.13 -3.85
N VAL A 50 -5.02 -6.50 -2.95
CA VAL A 50 -4.38 -7.20 -1.83
C VAL A 50 -5.42 -7.85 -0.92
N ARG A 51 -6.52 -7.15 -0.58
CA ARG A 51 -7.61 -7.74 0.23
C ARG A 51 -8.24 -8.97 -0.42
N GLN A 52 -8.36 -8.99 -1.75
CA GLN A 52 -8.86 -10.15 -2.48
C GLN A 52 -7.83 -11.29 -2.48
N LEU A 53 -6.56 -10.98 -2.74
CA LEU A 53 -5.49 -11.96 -2.79
C LEU A 53 -5.25 -12.63 -1.44
N LEU A 54 -5.39 -11.93 -0.31
CA LEU A 54 -5.29 -12.55 1.03
C LEU A 54 -6.25 -13.74 1.21
N LYS A 55 -7.36 -13.81 0.46
CA LYS A 55 -8.33 -14.91 0.52
C LYS A 55 -8.00 -16.08 -0.41
N ILE A 56 -7.08 -15.91 -1.35
CA ILE A 56 -6.87 -16.82 -2.50
C ILE A 56 -5.40 -17.24 -2.60
N ASP A 57 -4.50 -16.27 -2.55
CA ASP A 57 -3.05 -16.44 -2.68
C ASP A 57 -2.35 -15.39 -1.81
N ARG A 58 -1.91 -15.85 -0.63
CA ARG A 58 -1.30 -14.99 0.37
C ARG A 58 0.09 -14.50 -0.03
N ASP A 59 0.86 -15.31 -0.77
CA ASP A 59 2.23 -14.93 -1.16
C ASP A 59 2.19 -13.81 -2.21
N GLU A 60 1.29 -13.94 -3.19
CA GLU A 60 1.02 -12.88 -4.15
C GLU A 60 0.46 -11.62 -3.46
N ALA A 61 -0.39 -11.77 -2.44
CA ALA A 61 -0.85 -10.65 -1.62
C ALA A 61 0.32 -9.90 -0.94
N LEU A 62 1.28 -10.64 -0.37
CA LEU A 62 2.46 -10.06 0.27
C LEU A 62 3.37 -9.34 -0.72
N ILE A 63 3.57 -9.89 -1.92
CA ILE A 63 4.34 -9.22 -2.98
C ILE A 63 3.72 -7.86 -3.33
N ARG A 64 2.40 -7.82 -3.53
CA ARG A 64 1.67 -6.57 -3.86
C ARG A 64 1.62 -5.61 -2.68
N PHE A 65 1.54 -6.12 -1.45
CA PHE A 65 1.64 -5.31 -0.24
C PHE A 65 3.03 -4.67 -0.09
N GLY A 66 4.11 -5.43 -0.35
CA GLY A 66 5.47 -4.90 -0.37
C GLY A 66 5.65 -3.81 -1.44
N PHE A 67 5.05 -3.99 -2.62
CA PHE A 67 5.01 -2.94 -3.65
C PHE A 67 4.35 -1.65 -3.14
N LEU A 68 3.21 -1.73 -2.46
CA LEU A 68 2.55 -0.55 -1.85
C LEU A 68 3.50 0.18 -0.89
N GLN A 69 4.16 -0.56 0.01
CA GLN A 69 5.09 0.02 0.97
C GLN A 69 6.30 0.67 0.29
N GLY A 70 6.84 0.04 -0.75
CA GLY A 70 7.92 0.59 -1.56
C GLY A 70 7.55 1.92 -2.21
N VAL A 71 6.34 2.02 -2.78
CA VAL A 71 5.83 3.26 -3.37
C VAL A 71 5.64 4.36 -2.33
N LEU A 72 5.07 4.03 -1.16
CA LEU A 72 4.86 5.01 -0.08
C LEU A 72 6.20 5.56 0.46
N TRP A 73 7.24 4.73 0.51
CA TRP A 73 8.58 5.16 0.90
C TRP A 73 9.24 6.04 -0.17
N GLU A 74 9.19 5.63 -1.45
CA GLU A 74 9.75 6.39 -2.57
C GLU A 74 9.14 7.79 -2.65
N LEU A 75 7.81 7.89 -2.49
CA LEU A 75 7.07 9.16 -2.48
C LEU A 75 7.25 9.99 -1.20
N ARG A 76 8.11 9.54 -0.27
CA ARG A 76 8.39 10.15 1.05
C ARG A 76 7.15 10.32 1.92
N ILE A 77 6.18 9.42 1.81
CA ILE A 77 4.94 9.41 2.62
C ILE A 77 5.17 8.65 3.92
N LYS A 78 5.94 7.57 3.85
CA LYS A 78 6.31 6.74 5.01
C LYS A 78 7.83 6.66 5.14
N THR A 79 8.33 6.70 6.37
CA THR A 79 9.73 6.37 6.69
C THR A 79 9.90 4.85 6.80
N ILE A 80 11.14 4.36 6.74
CA ILE A 80 11.43 2.93 6.98
C ILE A 80 10.93 2.50 8.37
N ASP A 81 11.11 3.33 9.40
CA ASP A 81 10.65 3.01 10.75
C ASP A 81 9.13 2.84 10.81
N GLN A 82 8.38 3.70 10.11
CA GLN A 82 6.92 3.57 10.02
C GLN A 82 6.53 2.29 9.26
N LEU A 83 7.26 1.91 8.21
CA LEU A 83 7.01 0.64 7.51
C LEU A 83 7.33 -0.58 8.38
N CYS A 84 8.41 -0.54 9.16
CA CYS A 84 8.73 -1.57 10.14
C CYS A 84 7.62 -1.70 11.19
N GLN A 85 7.12 -0.58 11.71
CA GLN A 85 5.98 -0.55 12.62
C GLN A 85 4.72 -1.12 11.95
N ASP A 86 4.40 -0.73 10.71
CA ASP A 86 3.29 -1.28 9.93
C ASP A 86 3.42 -2.82 9.87
N ASN A 87 4.64 -3.33 9.66
CA ASN A 87 4.97 -4.77 9.61
C ASN A 87 4.96 -5.48 10.97
N GLY A 88 4.75 -4.74 12.07
CA GLY A 88 4.73 -5.26 13.44
C GLY A 88 6.11 -5.46 14.05
N LEU A 89 7.14 -4.82 13.49
CA LEU A 89 8.50 -4.87 13.99
C LEU A 89 8.75 -3.73 14.98
N THR A 90 9.43 -4.03 16.08
CA THR A 90 9.91 -3.01 17.02
C THR A 90 11.16 -2.35 16.45
N VAL A 91 11.08 -1.05 16.19
CA VAL A 91 12.24 -0.25 15.80
C VAL A 91 12.86 0.33 17.05
N LYS A 92 14.13 0.01 17.34
CA LYS A 92 14.86 0.71 18.39
C LYS A 92 15.29 2.07 17.83
N PRO A 93 15.03 3.19 18.51
CA PRO A 93 15.60 4.45 18.10
C PRO A 93 17.13 4.34 18.16
N CYS A 94 17.80 4.80 17.09
CA CYS A 94 19.25 4.98 17.06
C CYS A 94 19.67 6.09 18.02
#